data_AF-A0A973TXM9-F1
#
_entry.id   AF-A0A973TXM9-F1
#
_cell.length_a   1.000
_cell.length_b   1.000
_cell.length_c   1.000
_cell.angle_alpha   90.00
_cell.angle_beta   90.00
_cell.angle_gamma   90.00
#
_symmetry.space_group_name_H-M   'P 1'
#
loop_
_entity.id
_entity.type
_entity.pdbx_description
1 polymer ?
#
loop_
_entity_poly.entity_id
_entity_poly.type
_entity_poly.pdbx_seq_one_letter_code
_entity_poly.pdbx_strand_id
1 'polypeptide(L)'
;MTDVHSGSRTADSGPQSYPEAVRLDDPGLVRAWTQGATAALRRERGAIDRVNVFPVADADTGTNLYLTLREGDRAVAAAPADATGPQLLATLARAALLGARGNSGVILSEWLRGLAVAARRGGTAADL
;
A
#
# COMPACT_ATOMS: atom_id res chain seq x y z
N MET A 1 -49.19 -29.56 9.07
CA MET A 1 -50.09 -28.69 8.29
C MET A 1 -49.29 -27.44 7.95
N THR A 2 -48.69 -27.48 6.76
CA THR A 2 -48.16 -26.39 5.90
C THR A 2 -47.25 -25.30 6.47
N ASP A 3 -46.34 -24.69 5.72
CA ASP A 3 -45.39 -25.03 4.65
C ASP A 3 -44.73 -23.68 4.28
N VAL A 4 -43.53 -23.73 3.70
CA VAL A 4 -42.91 -22.72 2.82
C VAL A 4 -42.88 -21.25 3.29
N HIS A 5 -41.67 -20.70 3.48
CA HIS A 5 -41.18 -19.57 2.67
C HIS A 5 -39.69 -19.78 2.38
N SER A 6 -39.50 -20.52 1.29
CA SER A 6 -38.27 -20.61 0.51
C SER A 6 -37.84 -19.21 0.07
N GLY A 7 -36.59 -18.87 0.36
CA GLY A 7 -35.90 -17.71 -0.17
C GLY A 7 -34.47 -18.09 -0.49
N SER A 8 -34.29 -19.07 -1.38
CA SER A 8 -32.99 -19.46 -1.93
C SER A 8 -32.41 -18.31 -2.76
N ARG A 9 -31.65 -17.41 -2.12
CA ARG A 9 -30.63 -16.65 -2.84
C ARG A 9 -29.53 -17.64 -3.19
N THR A 10 -29.60 -18.19 -4.39
CA THR A 10 -28.43 -18.73 -5.08
C THR A 10 -27.46 -17.57 -5.23
N ALA A 11 -26.53 -17.44 -4.29
CA ALA A 11 -25.35 -16.63 -4.50
C ALA A 11 -24.65 -17.23 -5.70
N ASP A 12 -24.69 -16.50 -6.80
CA ASP A 12 -23.90 -16.72 -7.99
C ASP A 12 -22.42 -16.74 -7.58
N SER A 13 -21.93 -17.93 -7.26
CA SER A 13 -20.55 -18.23 -6.92
C SER A 13 -19.78 -18.60 -8.18
N GLY A 14 -19.99 -17.85 -9.26
CA GLY A 14 -19.04 -17.83 -10.36
C GLY A 14 -17.68 -17.30 -9.86
N PRO A 15 -16.54 -17.77 -10.40
CA PRO A 15 -15.26 -17.20 -10.06
C PRO A 15 -15.30 -15.69 -10.34
N GLN A 16 -15.18 -14.88 -9.28
CA GLN A 16 -14.94 -13.45 -9.44
C GLN A 16 -13.69 -13.32 -10.31
N SER A 17 -13.88 -12.81 -11.52
CA SER A 17 -12.77 -12.56 -12.44
C SER A 17 -11.93 -11.46 -11.81
N TYR A 18 -10.85 -11.85 -11.13
CA TYR A 18 -9.82 -10.92 -10.76
C TYR A 18 -9.31 -10.26 -12.06
N PRO A 19 -9.14 -8.93 -12.09
CA PRO A 19 -8.52 -8.30 -13.25
C PRO A 19 -7.20 -9.00 -13.55
N GLU A 20 -6.85 -9.07 -14.83
CA GLU A 20 -5.58 -9.57 -15.34
C GLU A 20 -4.44 -9.18 -14.39
N ALA A 21 -3.55 -10.13 -14.06
CA ALA A 21 -2.54 -9.98 -13.02
C ALA A 21 -1.86 -8.62 -13.09
N VAL A 22 -2.20 -7.74 -12.14
CA VAL A 22 -1.70 -6.36 -12.11
C VAL A 22 -0.19 -6.43 -11.98
N ARG A 23 0.52 -6.01 -13.04
CA ARG A 23 1.98 -6.02 -13.02
C ARG A 23 2.47 -4.89 -12.12
N LEU A 24 3.30 -5.25 -11.14
CA LEU A 24 3.89 -4.32 -10.18
C LEU A 24 4.95 -3.39 -10.81
N ASP A 25 5.27 -3.58 -12.09
CA ASP A 25 6.29 -2.82 -12.82
C ASP A 25 5.74 -1.71 -13.73
N ASP A 26 4.41 -1.52 -13.78
CA ASP A 26 3.82 -0.40 -14.53
C ASP A 26 4.11 0.95 -13.84
N PRO A 27 4.82 1.89 -14.48
CA PRO A 27 5.20 3.15 -13.85
C PRO A 27 4.00 4.06 -13.56
N GLY A 28 2.95 4.01 -14.39
CA GLY A 28 1.72 4.79 -14.18
C GLY A 28 1.00 4.37 -12.91
N LEU A 29 0.86 3.06 -12.71
CA LEU A 29 0.30 2.45 -11.52
C LEU A 29 1.11 2.79 -10.27
N VAL A 30 2.44 2.69 -10.33
CA VAL A 30 3.29 3.02 -9.16
C VAL A 30 3.08 4.48 -8.73
N ARG A 31 3.03 5.42 -9.68
CA ARG A 31 2.76 6.84 -9.40
C ARG A 31 1.36 7.04 -8.79
N ALA A 32 0.33 6.49 -9.44
CA ALA A 32 -1.06 6.62 -9.00
C ALA A 32 -1.28 6.00 -7.61
N TRP A 33 -0.72 4.81 -7.37
CA TRP A 33 -0.81 4.12 -6.09
C TRP A 33 -0.09 4.90 -4.99
N THR A 34 1.13 5.38 -5.23
CA THR A 34 1.90 6.13 -4.23
C THR A 34 1.17 7.41 -3.81
N GLN A 35 0.63 8.15 -4.78
CA GLN A 35 -0.16 9.36 -4.52
C GLN A 35 -1.44 9.03 -3.75
N GLY A 36 -2.17 8.00 -4.18
CA GLY A 36 -3.42 7.55 -3.56
C GLY A 36 -3.22 7.06 -2.12
N ALA A 37 -2.19 6.24 -1.89
CA ALA A 37 -1.82 5.73 -0.58
C ALA A 37 -1.39 6.85 0.37
N THR A 38 -0.60 7.81 -0.11
CA THR A 38 -0.20 9.00 0.68
C THR A 38 -1.41 9.84 1.07
N ALA A 39 -2.35 10.06 0.14
CA ALA A 39 -3.59 10.78 0.41
C ALA A 39 -4.48 10.03 1.41
N ALA A 40 -4.56 8.71 1.31
CA ALA A 40 -5.29 7.86 2.25
C ALA A 40 -4.67 7.92 3.66
N LEU A 41 -3.37 7.72 3.81
CA LEU A 41 -2.69 7.83 5.10
C LEU A 41 -2.84 9.22 5.71
N ARG A 42 -2.80 10.29 4.91
CA ARG A 42 -3.06 11.66 5.39
C ARG A 42 -4.44 11.79 6.04
N ARG A 43 -5.46 11.18 5.45
CA ARG A 43 -6.85 11.21 5.92
C ARG A 43 -7.05 10.32 7.13
N GLU A 44 -6.50 9.11 7.11
CA GLU A 44 -6.74 8.09 8.13
C GLU A 44 -5.75 8.14 9.32
N ARG A 45 -4.67 8.93 9.26
CA ARG A 45 -3.62 8.97 10.30
C ARG A 45 -4.17 9.08 11.72
N GLY A 46 -5.15 9.95 11.94
CA GLY A 46 -5.74 10.13 13.27
C GLY A 46 -6.55 8.93 13.74
N ALA A 47 -7.17 8.18 12.81
CA ALA A 47 -7.84 6.92 13.16
C ALA A 47 -6.82 5.84 13.51
N ILE A 48 -5.73 5.73 12.75
CA ILE A 48 -4.62 4.79 13.01
C ILE A 48 -3.93 5.11 14.35
N ASP A 49 -3.66 6.39 14.62
CA ASP A 49 -3.08 6.87 15.87
C ASP A 49 -3.90 6.42 17.11
N ARG A 50 -5.24 6.30 16.95
CA ARG A 50 -6.17 5.86 18.02
C ARG A 50 -6.27 4.34 18.20
N VAL A 51 -5.82 3.53 17.24
CA VAL A 51 -5.87 2.06 17.35
C VAL A 51 -4.83 1.53 18.34
N ASN A 52 -3.81 2.32 18.66
CA ASN A 52 -2.74 1.89 19.55
C ASN A 52 -3.23 1.81 21.01
N VAL A 53 -3.58 0.61 21.48
CA VAL A 53 -4.08 0.35 22.84
C VAL A 53 -3.06 -0.48 23.63
N PHE A 54 -2.39 0.18 24.60
CA PHE A 54 -1.52 -0.29 25.71
C PHE A 54 0.03 -0.10 25.61
N PRO A 55 0.73 0.26 26.73
CA PRO A 55 0.33 1.09 27.88
C PRO A 55 0.85 2.54 27.80
N VAL A 56 1.67 2.88 26.80
CA VAL A 56 2.00 4.27 26.41
C VAL A 56 1.84 4.33 24.90
N ALA A 57 0.68 4.75 24.43
CA ALA A 57 0.48 5.00 23.01
C ALA A 57 1.14 6.34 22.70
N ASP A 58 2.29 6.31 22.02
CA ASP A 58 2.91 7.51 21.46
C ASP A 58 1.97 8.25 20.49
N ALA A 59 0.82 7.63 20.15
CA ALA A 59 -0.30 8.18 19.38
C ALA A 59 0.15 8.82 18.06
N ASP A 60 1.22 8.26 17.50
CA ASP A 60 1.94 8.81 16.34
C ASP A 60 2.09 7.80 15.20
N THR A 61 1.56 6.57 15.33
CA THR A 61 1.70 5.49 14.34
C THR A 61 1.24 5.93 12.95
N GLY A 62 0.01 6.41 12.82
CA GLY A 62 -0.54 6.93 11.57
C GLY A 62 0.21 8.17 11.08
N THR A 63 0.60 9.06 11.98
CA THR A 63 1.42 10.24 11.63
C THR A 63 2.78 9.84 11.07
N ASN A 64 3.45 8.86 11.68
CA ASN A 64 4.73 8.31 11.26
C ASN A 64 4.64 7.62 9.89
N LEU A 65 3.61 6.81 9.66
CA LEU A 65 3.35 6.19 8.36
C LEU A 65 3.11 7.24 7.27
N TYR A 66 2.26 8.24 7.53
CA TYR A 66 1.98 9.30 6.58
C TYR A 66 3.25 10.10 6.22
N LEU A 67 4.01 10.55 7.22
CA LEU A 67 5.22 11.33 6.96
C LEU A 67 6.27 10.52 6.19
N THR A 68 6.41 9.24 6.54
CA THR A 68 7.33 8.32 5.87
C THR A 68 6.95 8.12 4.40
N LEU A 69 5.69 7.78 4.11
CA LEU A 69 5.24 7.55 2.74
C LEU A 69 5.26 8.84 1.91
N ARG A 70 4.97 10.00 2.52
CA ARG A 70 5.01 11.30 1.86
C ARG A 70 6.40 11.67 1.36
N GLU A 71 7.47 11.35 2.10
CA GLU A 71 8.83 11.57 1.58
C GLU A 71 9.12 10.67 0.37
N GLY A 72 8.61 9.43 0.40
CA GLY A 72 8.58 8.53 -0.75
C GLY A 72 7.84 9.09 -1.98
N ASP A 73 6.62 9.58 -1.78
CA ASP A 73 5.76 10.18 -2.81
C ASP A 73 6.42 11.38 -3.48
N ARG A 74 7.05 12.27 -2.69
CA ARG A 74 7.83 13.40 -3.22
C ARG A 74 8.98 12.95 -4.11
N ALA A 75 9.71 11.91 -3.71
CA ALA A 75 10.82 11.38 -4.50
C ALA A 75 10.32 10.73 -5.81
N VAL A 76 9.20 10.00 -5.77
CA VAL A 76 8.55 9.45 -6.97
C VAL A 76 8.08 10.57 -7.90
N ALA A 77 7.48 11.63 -7.37
CA ALA A 77 7.04 12.78 -8.16
C ALA A 77 8.21 13.53 -8.81
N ALA A 78 9.37 13.58 -8.16
CA ALA A 78 10.60 14.20 -8.68
C ALA A 78 11.40 13.28 -9.63
N ALA A 79 11.06 12.00 -9.74
CA ALA A 79 11.76 11.06 -10.59
C ALA A 79 11.52 11.34 -12.09
N PRO A 80 12.50 11.04 -12.97
CA PRO A 80 12.37 11.25 -14.42
C PRO A 80 11.08 10.67 -15.01
N ALA A 81 10.54 11.32 -16.03
CA ALA A 81 9.29 10.91 -16.66
C ALA A 81 9.37 9.52 -17.31
N ASP A 82 10.56 9.13 -17.76
CA ASP A 82 10.90 7.85 -18.38
C ASP A 82 11.34 6.75 -17.39
N ALA A 83 11.26 7.02 -16.07
CA ALA A 83 11.57 6.01 -15.06
C ALA A 83 10.60 4.82 -15.10
N THR A 84 11.16 3.61 -15.12
CA THR A 84 10.41 2.34 -15.08
C THR A 84 9.76 2.11 -13.70
N GLY A 85 8.70 1.31 -13.62
CA GLY A 85 8.07 0.97 -12.33
C GLY A 85 9.03 0.41 -11.28
N PRO A 86 9.96 -0.52 -11.61
CA PRO A 86 10.96 -0.99 -10.65
C PRO A 86 11.91 0.11 -10.16
N GLN A 87 12.29 1.06 -11.02
CA GLN A 87 13.08 2.23 -10.60
C GLN A 87 12.28 3.16 -9.67
N LEU A 88 11.00 3.36 -9.95
CA LEU A 88 10.12 4.15 -9.10
C LEU A 88 9.88 3.48 -7.74
N LEU A 89 9.65 2.17 -7.69
CA LEU A 89 9.52 1.41 -6.43
C LEU A 89 10.82 1.44 -5.62
N ALA A 90 11.97 1.32 -6.27
CA ALA A 90 13.26 1.46 -5.59
C ALA A 90 13.48 2.88 -5.04
N THR A 91 13.05 3.91 -5.78
CA THR A 91 13.09 5.32 -5.36
C THR A 91 12.19 5.55 -4.16
N LEU A 92 10.95 5.05 -4.22
CA LEU A 92 9.96 5.08 -3.15
C LEU A 92 10.51 4.43 -1.87
N ALA A 93 10.99 3.20 -1.96
CA ALA A 93 11.52 2.46 -0.81
C ALA A 93 12.71 3.17 -0.17
N ARG A 94 13.66 3.67 -0.98
CA ARG A 94 14.83 4.39 -0.48
C ARG A 94 14.44 5.69 0.22
N ALA A 95 13.58 6.50 -0.40
CA ALA A 95 13.16 7.78 0.18
C ALA A 95 12.31 7.58 1.45
N ALA A 96 11.43 6.57 1.46
CA ALA A 96 10.70 6.18 2.66
C ALA A 96 11.64 5.76 3.79
N LEU A 97 12.68 4.95 3.51
CA LEU A 97 13.67 4.55 4.51
C LEU A 97 14.43 5.75 5.10
N LEU A 98 14.92 6.65 4.24
CA LEU A 98 15.64 7.86 4.68
C LEU A 98 14.74 8.84 5.44
N GLY A 99 13.46 8.90 5.10
CA GLY A 99 12.46 9.74 5.74
C GLY A 99 11.73 9.08 6.91
N ALA A 100 12.06 7.82 7.24
CA ALA A 100 11.32 6.99 8.18
C ALA A 100 11.19 7.66 9.56
N ARG A 101 9.99 7.60 10.13
CA ARG A 101 9.68 8.13 11.47
C ARG A 101 9.21 7.02 12.39
N GLY A 102 9.89 6.88 13.53
CA GLY A 102 9.62 5.83 14.51
C GLY A 102 9.71 4.42 13.92
N ASN A 103 9.29 3.43 14.71
CA ASN A 103 9.34 2.03 14.30
C ASN A 103 8.40 1.74 13.13
N SER A 104 7.22 2.37 13.12
CA SER A 104 6.20 2.19 12.08
C SER A 104 6.69 2.64 10.70
N GLY A 105 7.44 3.75 10.64
CA GLY A 105 8.06 4.22 9.41
C GLY A 105 9.13 3.26 8.90
N VAL A 106 9.98 2.74 9.79
CA VAL A 106 11.01 1.76 9.41
C VAL A 106 10.38 0.48 8.85
N ILE A 107 9.37 -0.08 9.53
CA ILE A 107 8.65 -1.27 9.07
C ILE A 107 8.02 -1.04 7.68
N LEU A 108 7.35 0.10 7.48
CA LEU A 108 6.77 0.45 6.19
C LEU A 108 7.86 0.52 5.09
N SER A 109 9.00 1.13 5.40
CA SER A 109 10.09 1.25 4.43
C SER A 109 10.69 -0.11 4.03
N GLU A 110 10.78 -1.05 4.97
CA GLU A 110 11.26 -2.41 4.69
C GLU A 110 10.24 -3.21 3.88
N TRP A 111 8.94 -3.03 4.14
CA TRP A 111 7.89 -3.61 3.31
C TRP A 111 7.96 -3.08 1.86
N LEU A 112 8.12 -1.77 1.68
CA LEU A 112 8.32 -1.15 0.36
C LEU A 112 9.59 -1.64 -0.33
N ARG A 113 10.66 -1.88 0.43
CA ARG A 113 11.91 -2.48 -0.09
C ARG A 113 11.66 -3.90 -0.60
N GLY A 114 10.88 -4.71 0.12
CA GLY A 114 10.45 -6.03 -0.33
C GLY A 114 9.70 -5.97 -1.66
N LEU A 115 8.75 -5.04 -1.78
CA LEU A 115 8.00 -4.79 -3.02
C LEU A 115 8.92 -4.41 -4.19
N ALA A 116 9.88 -3.52 -3.96
CA ALA A 116 10.86 -3.12 -4.98
C ALA A 116 11.75 -4.30 -5.42
N VAL A 117 12.12 -5.20 -4.50
CA VAL A 117 12.87 -6.42 -4.83
C VAL A 117 12.03 -7.38 -5.67
N ALA A 118 10.75 -7.56 -5.33
CA ALA A 118 9.85 -8.43 -6.08
C ALA A 118 9.60 -7.92 -7.52
N ALA A 119 9.36 -6.62 -7.68
CA ALA A 119 9.17 -6.01 -9.00
C ALA A 119 10.40 -6.16 -9.92
N ARG A 120 11.63 -6.11 -9.36
CA ARG A 120 12.85 -6.38 -10.13
C ARG A 120 12.99 -7.82 -10.59
N ARG A 121 12.34 -8.77 -9.92
CA ARG A 121 12.34 -10.20 -10.28
C ARG A 121 11.24 -10.54 -11.30
N GLY A 122 10.42 -9.57 -11.68
CA GLY A 122 9.23 -9.80 -12.50
C GLY A 122 8.09 -10.48 -11.75
N GLY A 123 8.13 -10.49 -10.41
CA GLY A 123 7.10 -11.10 -9.57
C GLY A 123 5.78 -10.35 -9.70
N THR A 124 4.71 -11.11 -9.88
CA THR A 124 3.35 -10.61 -9.80
C THR A 124 2.96 -10.41 -8.33
N ALA A 125 1.90 -9.66 -8.05
CA ALA A 125 1.37 -9.53 -6.68
C ALA A 125 0.95 -10.87 -6.04
N ALA A 126 0.81 -11.93 -6.85
CA ALA A 126 0.53 -13.29 -6.38
C ALA A 126 1.79 -14.04 -5.87
N ASP A 127 2.99 -13.50 -6.10
CA ASP A 127 4.26 -14.11 -5.69
C ASP A 127 4.79 -13.59 -4.33
N LEU A 128 3.96 -12.82 -3.59
CA LEU A 128 4.22 -12.27 -2.25
C LEU A 128 3.35 -12.96 -1.20
#